data_AF-A0A8S9UNA0-F1
#
_entry.id   AF-A0A8S9UNA0-F1
#
_cell.length_a   1.000
_cell.length_b   1.000
_cell.length_c   1.000
_cell.angle_alpha   90.00
_cell.angle_beta   90.00
_cell.angle_gamma   90.00
#
_symmetry.space_group_name_H-M   'P 1'
#
loop_
_entity.id
_entity.type
_entity.pdbx_description
1 polymer ?
#
loop_
_entity_poly.entity_id
_entity_poly.type
_entity_poly.pdbx_seq_one_letter_code
_entity_poly.pdbx_strand_id
1 'polypeptide(L)'
;MKELGDSLSQASQDQSLAAHQALVGLKEAKTSSQQLFHKIHDIRGKAEQSEVMVQEICRDIKQLDYAKRHLQTTLTALKRLHMLVNAVDQLEFMSSQRNYREAASLLEAVNQLFTHFDGYTNVSKIVELHKTVRTLQEELGGQIFADFRSIGPMESLEDNFPSEEERQAVFANLSAACAAVDALGKATREKLVHLFCDEQLMSYERLYGDGGECARLHQAETRYTWFYNLLSAIDDRLNAISQSIGEWLDGCAFSSVTERGPIYLHR
;
A
#
# COMPACT_ATOMS: atom_id res chain seq x y z
N MET A 1 6.07 118.10 12.99
CA MET A 1 6.98 117.62 11.92
C MET A 1 8.06 116.65 12.42
N LYS A 2 8.68 116.85 13.60
CA LYS A 2 9.68 115.90 14.15
C LYS A 2 9.11 114.51 14.52
N GLU A 3 7.97 114.46 15.22
CA GLU A 3 7.36 113.17 15.66
C GLU A 3 6.92 112.24 14.52
N LEU A 4 6.47 112.81 13.39
CA LEU A 4 6.11 112.06 12.19
C LEU A 4 7.35 111.47 11.49
N GLY A 5 8.48 112.19 11.51
CA GLY A 5 9.76 111.70 10.98
C GLY A 5 10.35 110.59 11.84
N ASP A 6 10.27 110.72 13.16
CA ASP A 6 10.76 109.70 14.10
C ASP A 6 9.88 108.42 14.04
N SER A 7 8.54 108.56 13.93
CA SER A 7 7.63 107.41 13.72
C SER A 7 7.83 106.72 12.38
N LEU A 8 8.07 107.47 11.30
CA LEU A 8 8.35 106.89 9.98
C LEU A 8 9.71 106.18 9.96
N SER A 9 10.72 106.75 10.63
CA SER A 9 12.04 106.13 10.79
C SER A 9 11.96 104.83 11.59
N GLN A 10 11.22 104.84 12.70
CA GLN A 10 10.99 103.65 13.52
C GLN A 10 10.22 102.57 12.75
N ALA A 11 9.12 102.93 12.06
CA ALA A 11 8.37 101.99 11.24
C ALA A 11 9.20 101.42 10.08
N SER A 12 10.07 102.22 9.46
CA SER A 12 11.00 101.75 8.43
C SER A 12 12.07 100.80 8.99
N GLN A 13 12.56 101.04 10.21
CA GLN A 13 13.50 100.15 10.87
C GLN A 13 12.82 98.84 11.26
N ASP A 14 11.62 98.90 11.85
CA ASP A 14 10.83 97.73 12.24
C ASP A 14 10.43 96.89 11.02
N GLN A 15 10.06 97.53 9.90
CA GLN A 15 9.77 96.85 8.64
C GLN A 15 11.03 96.20 8.04
N SER A 16 12.18 96.85 8.13
CA SER A 16 13.46 96.28 7.68
C SER A 16 13.89 95.09 8.55
N LEU A 17 13.71 95.19 9.87
CA LEU A 17 13.94 94.10 10.83
C LEU A 17 13.00 92.91 10.59
N ALA A 18 11.71 93.17 10.41
CA ALA A 18 10.71 92.13 10.12
C ALA A 18 10.98 91.46 8.76
N ALA A 19 11.34 92.23 7.73
CA ALA A 19 11.72 91.68 6.42
C ALA A 19 12.99 90.83 6.50
N HIS A 20 13.99 91.26 7.30
CA HIS A 20 15.20 90.48 7.53
C HIS A 20 14.91 89.18 8.27
N GLN A 21 14.10 89.22 9.33
CA GLN A 21 13.67 88.02 10.06
C GLN A 21 12.85 87.06 9.19
N ALA A 22 11.96 87.57 8.34
CA ALA A 22 11.20 86.75 7.39
C ALA A 22 12.12 86.07 6.37
N LEU A 23 13.14 86.76 5.85
CA LEU A 23 14.15 86.17 4.95
C LEU A 23 14.98 85.09 5.64
N VAL A 24 15.36 85.30 6.91
CA VAL A 24 16.06 84.29 7.71
C VAL A 24 15.18 83.06 7.91
N GLY A 25 13.93 83.24 8.35
CA GLY A 25 12.99 82.14 8.54
C GLY A 25 12.69 81.38 7.25
N LEU A 26 12.61 82.06 6.11
CA LEU A 26 12.40 81.43 4.80
C LEU A 26 13.65 80.63 4.35
N LYS A 27 14.85 81.12 4.68
CA LYS A 27 16.12 80.41 4.43
C LYS A 27 16.26 79.17 5.31
N GLU A 28 15.87 79.26 6.58
CA GLU A 28 15.82 78.13 7.51
C GLU A 28 14.79 77.08 7.07
N ALA A 29 13.57 77.50 6.73
CA ALA A 29 12.53 76.60 6.21
C ALA A 29 12.97 75.89 4.92
N LYS A 30 13.65 76.60 4.01
CA LYS A 30 14.23 76.01 2.79
C LYS A 30 15.28 74.96 3.12
N THR A 31 16.16 75.25 4.08
CA THR A 31 17.22 74.32 4.51
C THR A 31 16.62 73.09 5.17
N SER A 32 15.62 73.27 6.04
CA SER A 32 14.91 72.18 6.70
C SER A 32 14.18 71.30 5.68
N SER A 33 13.51 71.89 4.68
CA SER A 33 12.87 71.16 3.60
C SER A 33 13.87 70.32 2.80
N GLN A 34 15.05 70.88 2.46
CA GLN A 34 16.12 70.14 1.78
C GLN A 34 16.63 68.94 2.60
N GLN A 35 16.82 69.13 3.92
CA GLN A 35 17.20 68.03 4.81
C GLN A 35 16.12 66.94 4.88
N LEU A 36 14.85 67.32 4.84
CA LEU A 36 13.72 66.40 4.88
C LEU A 36 13.65 65.58 3.59
N PHE A 37 13.86 66.19 2.43
CA PHE A 37 13.98 65.47 1.15
C PHE A 37 15.14 64.48 1.15
N HIS A 38 16.29 64.88 1.71
CA HIS A 38 17.44 63.97 1.83
C HIS A 38 17.11 62.78 2.72
N LYS A 39 16.51 63.01 3.90
CA LYS A 39 16.06 61.93 4.79
C LYS A 39 15.03 61.01 4.15
N ILE A 40 14.07 61.55 3.40
CA ILE A 40 13.08 60.74 2.67
C ILE A 40 13.78 59.85 1.63
N HIS A 41 14.75 60.41 0.90
CA HIS A 41 15.52 59.65 -0.08
C HIS A 41 16.33 58.53 0.58
N ASP A 42 16.98 58.81 1.71
CA ASP A 42 17.74 57.80 2.47
C ASP A 42 16.83 56.70 3.02
N ILE A 43 15.66 57.06 3.55
CA ILE A 43 14.66 56.09 4.03
C ILE A 43 14.19 55.21 2.88
N ARG A 44 13.93 55.80 1.71
CA ARG A 44 13.51 55.06 0.51
C ARG A 44 14.61 54.08 0.06
N GLY A 45 15.86 54.51 -0.01
CA GLY A 45 16.98 53.65 -0.36
C GLY A 45 17.17 52.49 0.62
N LYS A 46 17.05 52.76 1.93
CA LYS A 46 17.09 51.71 2.96
C LYS A 46 15.89 50.77 2.88
N ALA A 47 14.71 51.27 2.54
CA ALA A 47 13.51 50.45 2.39
C ALA A 47 13.65 49.51 1.18
N GLU A 48 14.16 49.99 0.06
CA GLU A 48 14.42 49.18 -1.14
C GLU A 48 15.48 48.10 -0.87
N GLN A 49 16.58 48.45 -0.19
CA GLN A 49 17.58 47.47 0.25
C GLN A 49 16.97 46.44 1.21
N SER A 50 16.10 46.87 2.13
CA SER A 50 15.41 45.98 3.08
C SER A 50 14.45 45.05 2.36
N GLU A 51 13.76 45.52 1.31
CA GLU A 51 12.88 44.69 0.49
C GLU A 51 13.67 43.59 -0.22
N VAL A 52 14.77 43.94 -0.88
CA VAL A 52 15.65 42.95 -1.54
C VAL A 52 16.17 41.92 -0.54
N MET A 53 16.65 42.37 0.63
CA MET A 53 17.11 41.49 1.70
C MET A 53 16.01 40.52 2.17
N VAL A 54 14.78 41.00 2.36
CA VAL A 54 13.64 40.14 2.76
C VAL A 54 13.29 39.14 1.65
N GLN A 55 13.33 39.55 0.38
CA GLN A 55 13.08 38.64 -0.74
C GLN A 55 14.12 37.51 -0.80
N GLU A 56 15.40 37.81 -0.54
CA GLU A 56 16.46 36.80 -0.44
C GLU A 56 16.22 35.84 0.72
N ILE A 57 15.88 36.36 1.90
CA ILE A 57 15.53 35.53 3.07
C ILE A 57 14.35 34.60 2.73
N CYS A 58 13.30 35.11 2.10
CA CYS A 58 12.14 34.30 1.72
C CYS A 58 12.50 33.22 0.68
N ARG A 59 13.42 33.51 -0.25
CA ARG A 59 13.92 32.52 -1.20
C ARG A 59 14.67 31.40 -0.48
N ASP A 60 15.54 31.74 0.46
CA ASP A 60 16.35 30.78 1.18
C ASP A 60 15.49 29.91 2.11
N ILE A 61 14.47 30.49 2.76
CA ILE A 61 13.45 29.73 3.52
C ILE A 61 12.74 28.71 2.63
N LYS A 62 12.36 29.10 1.41
CA LYS A 62 11.72 28.16 0.46
C LYS A 62 12.67 27.03 0.07
N GLN A 63 13.94 27.33 -0.21
CA GLN A 63 14.94 26.31 -0.52
C GLN A 63 15.11 25.31 0.63
N LEU A 64 15.15 25.82 1.87
CA LEU A 64 15.22 24.99 3.07
C LEU A 64 13.97 24.09 3.21
N ASP A 65 12.78 24.62 2.91
CA ASP A 65 11.54 23.85 2.96
C ASP A 65 11.52 22.72 1.92
N TYR A 66 11.97 23.00 0.69
CA TYR A 66 12.15 21.95 -0.32
C TYR A 66 13.15 20.89 0.13
N ALA A 67 14.30 21.28 0.68
CA ALA A 67 15.29 20.35 1.21
C ALA A 67 14.69 19.48 2.33
N LYS A 68 13.97 20.09 3.27
CA LYS A 68 13.27 19.38 4.35
C LYS A 68 12.25 18.38 3.80
N ARG A 69 11.42 18.78 2.84
CA ARG A 69 10.42 17.91 2.22
C ARG A 69 11.06 16.74 1.48
N HIS A 70 12.13 16.99 0.74
CA HIS A 70 12.89 15.92 0.06
C HIS A 70 13.48 14.95 1.07
N LEU A 71 14.12 15.44 2.14
CA LEU A 71 14.66 14.59 3.21
C LEU A 71 13.57 13.75 3.90
N GLN A 72 12.41 14.35 4.19
CA GLN A 72 11.28 13.62 4.78
C GLN A 72 10.73 12.53 3.83
N THR A 73 10.69 12.81 2.54
CA THR A 73 10.28 11.85 1.51
C THR A 73 11.26 10.68 1.46
N THR A 74 12.57 10.98 1.39
CA THR A 74 13.64 9.97 1.40
C THR A 74 13.61 9.12 2.67
N LEU A 75 13.42 9.74 3.84
CA LEU A 75 13.32 9.02 5.11
C LEU A 75 12.13 8.06 5.12
N THR A 76 10.97 8.50 4.64
CA THR A 76 9.77 7.65 4.56
C THR A 76 9.99 6.48 3.60
N ALA A 77 10.59 6.72 2.43
CA ALA A 77 10.91 5.67 1.47
C ALA A 77 11.89 4.64 2.05
N LEU A 78 12.94 5.10 2.73
CA LEU A 78 13.91 4.22 3.38
C LEU A 78 13.29 3.37 4.50
N LYS A 79 12.42 3.97 5.32
CA LYS A 79 11.68 3.23 6.37
C LYS A 79 10.80 2.13 5.77
N ARG A 80 10.06 2.44 4.70
CA ARG A 80 9.23 1.44 4.00
C ARG A 80 10.09 0.32 3.39
N LEU A 81 11.26 0.66 2.86
CA LEU A 81 12.18 -0.33 2.29
C LEU A 81 12.71 -1.26 3.39
N HIS A 82 13.09 -0.69 4.54
CA HIS A 82 13.51 -1.48 5.69
C HIS A 82 12.38 -2.39 6.19
N MET A 83 11.14 -1.88 6.28
CA MET A 83 9.98 -2.71 6.62
C MET A 83 9.77 -3.85 5.63
N LEU A 84 9.92 -3.59 4.32
CA LEU A 84 9.79 -4.62 3.28
C LEU A 84 10.86 -5.71 3.43
N VAL A 85 12.13 -5.34 3.58
CA VAL A 85 13.22 -6.31 3.79
C VAL A 85 12.94 -7.17 5.03
N ASN A 86 12.61 -6.54 6.16
CA ASN A 86 12.30 -7.28 7.39
C ASN A 86 11.08 -8.22 7.22
N ALA A 87 10.05 -7.79 6.48
CA ALA A 87 8.86 -8.62 6.24
C ALA A 87 9.19 -9.83 5.34
N VAL A 88 10.07 -9.66 4.35
CA VAL A 88 10.56 -10.77 3.52
C VAL A 88 11.39 -11.76 4.34
N ASP A 89 12.30 -11.26 5.18
CA ASP A 89 13.11 -12.12 6.07
C ASP A 89 12.21 -12.89 7.06
N GLN A 90 11.17 -12.26 7.60
CA GLN A 90 10.18 -12.91 8.46
C GLN A 90 9.34 -13.94 7.70
N LEU A 91 8.95 -13.64 6.45
CA LEU A 91 8.20 -14.56 5.61
C LEU A 91 9.01 -15.82 5.31
N GLU A 92 10.29 -15.68 4.98
CA GLU A 92 11.21 -16.80 4.79
C GLU A 92 11.31 -17.66 6.06
N PHE A 93 11.47 -17.03 7.22
CA PHE A 93 11.52 -17.72 8.50
C PHE A 93 10.20 -18.44 8.84
N MET A 94 9.05 -17.81 8.65
CA MET A 94 7.74 -18.41 8.90
C MET A 94 7.41 -19.54 7.92
N SER A 95 7.81 -19.40 6.65
CA SER A 95 7.70 -20.47 5.66
C SER A 95 8.55 -21.67 6.07
N SER A 96 9.78 -21.46 6.57
CA SER A 96 10.64 -22.56 7.05
C SER A 96 10.04 -23.34 8.23
N GLN A 97 9.23 -22.68 9.07
CA GLN A 97 8.53 -23.29 10.20
C GLN A 97 7.18 -23.89 9.83
N ARG A 98 6.74 -23.79 8.57
CA ARG A 98 5.40 -24.18 8.11
C ARG A 98 4.26 -23.48 8.89
N ASN A 99 4.50 -22.28 9.40
CA ASN A 99 3.45 -21.49 10.04
C ASN A 99 2.65 -20.74 8.96
N TYR A 100 1.72 -21.45 8.31
CA TYR A 100 0.97 -20.93 7.17
C TYR A 100 0.11 -19.70 7.51
N ARG A 101 -0.36 -19.60 8.76
CA ARG A 101 -1.19 -18.48 9.21
C ARG A 101 -0.42 -17.16 9.20
N GLU A 102 0.77 -17.17 9.80
CA GLU A 102 1.61 -15.98 9.84
C GLU A 102 2.22 -15.68 8.46
N ALA A 103 2.59 -16.72 7.71
CA ALA A 103 3.07 -16.56 6.34
C ALA A 103 2.03 -15.87 5.44
N ALA A 104 0.73 -16.22 5.56
CA ALA A 104 -0.35 -15.57 4.80
C ALA A 104 -0.44 -14.07 5.10
N SER A 105 -0.43 -13.70 6.39
CA SER A 105 -0.48 -12.30 6.84
C SER A 105 0.74 -11.50 6.36
N LEU A 106 1.94 -12.08 6.48
CA LEU A 106 3.17 -11.46 6.01
C LEU A 106 3.18 -11.30 4.48
N LEU A 107 2.65 -12.28 3.74
CA LEU A 107 2.55 -12.22 2.29
C LEU A 107 1.62 -11.08 1.84
N GLU A 108 0.49 -10.89 2.53
CA GLU A 108 -0.41 -9.77 2.26
C GLU A 108 0.28 -8.43 2.56
N ALA A 109 0.96 -8.31 3.71
CA ALA A 109 1.71 -7.11 4.07
C ALA A 109 2.82 -6.78 3.06
N VAL A 110 3.55 -7.79 2.58
CA VAL A 110 4.59 -7.65 1.55
C VAL A 110 3.98 -7.18 0.22
N ASN A 111 2.85 -7.76 -0.20
CA ASN A 111 2.14 -7.33 -1.41
C ASN A 111 1.66 -5.87 -1.30
N GLN A 112 1.13 -5.46 -0.14
CA GLN A 112 0.76 -4.07 0.11
C GLN A 112 1.97 -3.13 0.05
N LEU A 113 3.10 -3.51 0.66
CA LEU A 113 4.32 -2.72 0.63
C LEU A 113 4.85 -2.55 -0.80
N PHE A 114 4.77 -3.57 -1.65
CA PHE A 114 5.18 -3.47 -3.04
C PHE A 114 4.39 -2.42 -3.82
N THR A 115 3.09 -2.21 -3.54
CA THR A 115 2.30 -1.15 -4.20
C THR A 115 2.88 0.26 -3.98
N HIS A 116 3.55 0.49 -2.86
CA HIS A 116 4.24 1.75 -2.60
C HIS A 116 5.56 1.91 -3.39
N PHE A 117 6.06 0.81 -3.96
CA PHE A 117 7.30 0.74 -4.71
C PHE A 117 7.11 0.57 -6.22
N ASP A 118 5.88 0.58 -6.73
CA ASP A 118 5.58 0.47 -8.17
C ASP A 118 6.29 1.54 -9.03
N GLY A 119 6.52 2.73 -8.46
CA GLY A 119 7.29 3.81 -9.12
C GLY A 119 8.81 3.62 -9.12
N TYR A 120 9.33 2.62 -8.41
CA TYR A 120 10.76 2.36 -8.23
C TYR A 120 11.26 1.11 -8.98
N THR A 121 10.54 0.69 -10.02
CA THR A 121 10.82 -0.49 -10.85
C THR A 121 12.22 -0.50 -11.51
N ASN A 122 12.87 0.66 -11.64
CA ASN A 122 14.23 0.78 -12.17
C ASN A 122 15.33 0.51 -11.13
N VAL A 123 14.99 0.30 -9.86
CA VAL A 123 15.96 0.00 -8.80
C VAL A 123 16.22 -1.49 -8.74
N SER A 124 17.44 -1.91 -9.10
CA SER A 124 17.85 -3.32 -9.16
C SER A 124 17.56 -4.09 -7.86
N LYS A 125 17.73 -3.45 -6.70
CA LYS A 125 17.48 -4.09 -5.40
C LYS A 125 16.01 -4.43 -5.16
N ILE A 126 15.10 -3.60 -5.65
CA ILE A 126 13.65 -3.84 -5.52
C ILE A 126 13.23 -4.97 -6.47
N VAL A 127 13.81 -5.01 -7.68
CA VAL A 127 13.60 -6.12 -8.62
C VAL A 127 14.10 -7.45 -8.04
N GLU A 128 15.25 -7.44 -7.36
CA GLU A 128 15.77 -8.61 -6.65
C GLU A 128 14.79 -9.06 -5.54
N LEU A 129 14.27 -8.14 -4.73
CA LEU A 129 13.27 -8.44 -3.69
C LEU A 129 11.96 -9.00 -4.27
N HIS A 130 11.48 -8.48 -5.40
CA HIS A 130 10.34 -9.08 -6.09
C HIS A 130 10.62 -10.51 -6.53
N LYS A 131 11.83 -10.78 -7.00
CA LYS A 131 12.24 -12.12 -7.43
C LYS A 131 12.32 -13.07 -6.23
N THR A 132 12.90 -12.66 -5.10
CA THR A 132 12.97 -13.50 -3.90
C THR A 132 11.58 -13.82 -3.37
N VAL A 133 10.67 -12.84 -3.30
CA VAL A 133 9.29 -13.08 -2.87
C VAL A 133 8.56 -14.03 -3.82
N ARG A 134 8.76 -13.92 -5.14
CA ARG A 134 8.18 -14.87 -6.09
C ARG A 134 8.69 -16.30 -5.84
N THR A 135 9.99 -16.49 -5.62
CA THR A 135 10.54 -17.80 -5.28
C THR A 135 9.92 -18.34 -3.99
N LEU A 136 9.81 -17.51 -2.94
CA LEU A 136 9.16 -17.89 -1.68
C LEU A 136 7.68 -18.26 -1.87
N GLN A 137 6.96 -17.55 -2.76
CA GLN A 137 5.56 -17.87 -3.10
C GLN A 137 5.46 -19.24 -3.78
N GLU A 138 6.36 -19.56 -4.71
CA GLU A 138 6.41 -20.85 -5.39
C GLU A 138 6.76 -21.99 -4.42
N GLU A 139 7.73 -21.76 -3.53
CA GLU A 139 8.13 -22.72 -2.49
C GLU A 139 7.00 -22.96 -1.49
N LEU A 140 6.36 -21.90 -0.97
CA LEU A 140 5.23 -21.98 -0.05
C LEU A 140 4.06 -22.72 -0.69
N GLY A 141 3.72 -22.39 -1.93
CA GLY A 141 2.70 -23.12 -2.69
C GLY A 141 3.04 -24.60 -2.83
N GLY A 142 4.29 -24.93 -3.19
CA GLY A 142 4.78 -26.30 -3.28
C GLY A 142 4.68 -27.08 -1.97
N GLN A 143 5.04 -26.46 -0.85
CA GLN A 143 4.92 -27.02 0.50
C GLN A 143 3.46 -27.32 0.86
N ILE A 144 2.57 -26.36 0.61
CA ILE A 144 1.13 -26.54 0.84
C ILE A 144 0.60 -27.69 -0.01
N PHE A 145 0.92 -27.76 -1.31
CA PHE A 145 0.50 -28.88 -2.15
C PHE A 145 1.04 -30.24 -1.67
N ALA A 146 2.27 -30.29 -1.18
CA ALA A 146 2.85 -31.51 -0.62
C ALA A 146 2.15 -31.93 0.68
N ASP A 147 1.83 -30.97 1.54
CA ASP A 147 1.14 -31.22 2.81
C ASP A 147 -0.29 -31.71 2.57
N PHE A 148 -1.03 -31.08 1.64
CA PHE A 148 -2.36 -31.56 1.23
C PHE A 148 -2.32 -32.99 0.66
N ARG A 149 -1.33 -33.33 -0.17
CA ARG A 149 -1.16 -34.72 -0.68
C ARG A 149 -0.78 -35.70 0.42
N SER A 150 0.01 -35.29 1.40
CA SER A 150 0.45 -36.16 2.50
C SER A 150 -0.69 -36.63 3.40
N ILE A 151 -1.78 -35.86 3.48
CA ILE A 151 -2.98 -36.20 4.23
C ILE A 151 -3.79 -37.28 3.52
N GLY A 152 -3.71 -37.32 2.17
CA GLY A 152 -4.35 -38.33 1.33
C GLY A 152 -5.87 -38.15 1.20
N PRO A 153 -6.58 -39.16 0.66
CA PRO A 153 -8.03 -39.15 0.52
C PRO A 153 -8.71 -38.96 1.89
N MET A 154 -9.79 -38.17 1.93
CA MET A 154 -10.50 -37.86 3.18
C MET A 154 -11.07 -39.10 3.88
N GLU A 155 -11.24 -40.18 3.11
CA GLU A 155 -11.69 -41.49 3.56
C GLU A 155 -10.63 -42.21 4.44
N SER A 156 -9.34 -41.94 4.23
CA SER A 156 -8.23 -42.55 4.97
C SER A 156 -7.76 -41.73 6.18
N LEU A 157 -8.38 -40.56 6.42
CA LEU A 157 -7.99 -39.64 7.49
C LEU A 157 -8.26 -40.21 8.88
N GLU A 158 -9.26 -41.07 9.04
CA GLU A 158 -9.55 -41.77 10.30
C GLU A 158 -8.56 -42.91 10.56
N ASP A 159 -8.05 -43.55 9.51
CA ASP A 159 -7.01 -44.59 9.60
C ASP A 159 -5.62 -43.99 9.88
N ASN A 160 -5.33 -42.81 9.32
CA ASN A 160 -4.06 -42.12 9.48
C ASN A 160 -3.95 -41.32 10.79
N PHE A 161 -5.08 -40.86 11.34
CA PHE A 161 -5.12 -40.03 12.56
C PHE A 161 -6.18 -40.55 13.53
N PRO A 162 -5.82 -41.51 14.41
CA PRO A 162 -6.76 -42.16 15.31
C PRO A 162 -7.22 -41.25 16.46
N SER A 163 -6.47 -40.19 16.78
CA SER A 163 -6.85 -39.22 17.81
C SER A 163 -7.66 -38.06 17.24
N GLU A 164 -8.75 -37.70 17.92
CA GLU A 164 -9.57 -36.54 17.58
C GLU A 164 -8.79 -35.22 17.69
N GLU A 165 -7.86 -35.12 18.63
CA GLU A 165 -7.00 -33.94 18.81
C GLU A 165 -6.02 -33.74 17.65
N GLU A 166 -5.46 -34.84 17.11
CA GLU A 166 -4.58 -34.80 15.94
C GLU A 166 -5.34 -34.37 14.68
N ARG A 167 -6.56 -34.88 14.52
CA ARG A 167 -7.46 -34.48 13.44
C ARG A 167 -7.79 -32.99 13.49
N GLN A 168 -8.09 -32.47 14.68
CA GLN A 168 -8.37 -31.05 14.90
C GLN A 168 -7.16 -30.17 14.55
N ALA A 169 -5.95 -30.60 14.93
CA ALA A 169 -4.71 -29.90 14.62
C ALA A 169 -4.40 -29.90 13.11
N VAL A 170 -4.64 -31.02 12.42
CA VAL A 170 -4.51 -31.12 10.96
C VAL A 170 -5.50 -30.18 10.27
N PHE A 171 -6.75 -30.13 10.71
CA PHE A 171 -7.75 -29.20 10.16
C PHE A 171 -7.39 -27.74 10.40
N ALA A 172 -6.88 -27.39 11.59
CA ALA A 172 -6.40 -26.04 11.88
C ALA A 172 -5.19 -25.65 11.01
N ASN A 173 -4.31 -26.61 10.72
CA ASN A 173 -3.17 -26.39 9.83
C ASN A 173 -3.61 -26.24 8.36
N LEU A 174 -4.57 -27.05 7.92
CA LEU A 174 -5.16 -26.97 6.58
C LEU A 174 -5.91 -25.65 6.36
N SER A 175 -6.64 -25.19 7.37
CA SER A 175 -7.35 -23.91 7.29
C SER A 175 -6.38 -22.74 7.17
N ALA A 176 -5.29 -22.77 7.93
CA ALA A 176 -4.19 -21.81 7.80
C ALA A 176 -3.49 -21.90 6.43
N ALA A 177 -3.30 -23.10 5.90
CA ALA A 177 -2.75 -23.30 4.55
C ALA A 177 -3.69 -22.76 3.46
N CYS A 178 -5.01 -22.86 3.63
CA CYS A 178 -5.97 -22.28 2.71
C CYS A 178 -5.89 -20.75 2.70
N ALA A 179 -5.76 -20.12 3.88
CA ALA A 179 -5.55 -18.68 3.97
C ALA A 179 -4.26 -18.23 3.24
N ALA A 180 -3.20 -19.02 3.32
CA ALA A 180 -1.97 -18.77 2.56
C ALA A 180 -2.17 -18.91 1.04
N VAL A 181 -2.97 -19.88 0.59
CA VAL A 181 -3.32 -20.07 -0.83
C VAL A 181 -4.15 -18.91 -1.37
N ASP A 182 -5.08 -18.37 -0.58
CA ASP A 182 -5.81 -17.16 -0.95
C ASP A 182 -4.88 -15.95 -1.11
N ALA A 183 -3.89 -15.80 -0.20
CA ALA A 183 -2.88 -14.75 -0.31
C ALA A 183 -1.94 -14.94 -1.52
N LEU A 184 -1.70 -16.19 -1.96
CA LEU A 184 -0.95 -16.52 -3.18
C LEU A 184 -1.74 -16.25 -4.47
N GLY A 185 -3.08 -16.22 -4.39
CA GLY A 185 -3.96 -15.77 -5.45
C GLY A 185 -4.79 -16.87 -6.14
N LYS A 186 -5.74 -16.42 -6.98
CA LYS A 186 -6.79 -17.25 -7.60
C LYS A 186 -6.26 -18.42 -8.45
N ALA A 187 -5.15 -18.23 -9.19
CA ALA A 187 -4.58 -19.29 -10.01
C ALA A 187 -4.03 -20.47 -9.19
N THR A 188 -3.47 -20.20 -8.02
CA THR A 188 -2.97 -21.24 -7.10
C THR A 188 -4.14 -21.98 -6.45
N ARG A 189 -5.19 -21.25 -6.10
CA ARG A 189 -6.44 -21.82 -5.60
C ARG A 189 -7.08 -22.79 -6.60
N GLU A 190 -7.23 -22.41 -7.86
CA GLU A 190 -7.80 -23.29 -8.90
C GLU A 190 -6.99 -24.58 -9.05
N LYS A 191 -5.66 -24.48 -9.02
CA LYS A 191 -4.77 -25.65 -9.04
C LYS A 191 -4.97 -26.54 -7.82
N LEU A 192 -5.14 -25.95 -6.63
CA LEU A 192 -5.39 -26.71 -5.40
C LEU A 192 -6.73 -27.44 -5.44
N VAL A 193 -7.79 -26.76 -5.90
CA VAL A 193 -9.11 -27.36 -6.06
C VAL A 193 -9.06 -28.51 -7.05
N HIS A 194 -8.42 -28.33 -8.21
CA HIS A 194 -8.25 -29.41 -9.19
C HIS A 194 -7.51 -30.61 -8.58
N LEU A 195 -6.37 -30.37 -7.94
CA LEU A 195 -5.58 -31.43 -7.34
C LEU A 195 -6.34 -32.15 -6.22
N PHE A 196 -7.09 -31.41 -5.41
CA PHE A 196 -7.95 -31.98 -4.39
C PHE A 196 -9.04 -32.87 -5.00
N CYS A 197 -9.74 -32.39 -6.03
CA CYS A 197 -10.76 -33.16 -6.74
C CYS A 197 -10.18 -34.45 -7.34
N ASP A 198 -9.01 -34.36 -8.01
CA ASP A 198 -8.34 -35.52 -8.61
C ASP A 198 -7.98 -36.56 -7.53
N GLU A 199 -7.44 -36.13 -6.39
CA GLU A 199 -7.08 -37.02 -5.28
C GLU A 199 -8.30 -37.71 -4.64
N GLN A 200 -9.42 -36.99 -4.46
CA GLN A 200 -10.66 -37.60 -3.94
C GLN A 200 -11.32 -38.54 -4.97
N LEU A 201 -11.15 -38.28 -6.26
CA LEU A 201 -11.69 -39.09 -7.35
C LEU A 201 -10.80 -40.28 -7.71
N MET A 202 -9.56 -40.39 -7.22
CA MET A 202 -8.69 -41.54 -7.51
C MET A 202 -9.30 -42.88 -7.06
N SER A 203 -10.02 -42.91 -5.93
CA SER A 203 -10.75 -44.11 -5.48
C SER A 203 -11.93 -44.44 -6.40
N TYR A 204 -12.60 -43.41 -6.94
CA TYR A 204 -13.62 -43.57 -7.97
C TYR A 204 -13.05 -44.16 -9.26
N GLU A 205 -11.96 -43.60 -9.77
CA GLU A 205 -11.31 -44.05 -11.00
C GLU A 205 -10.80 -45.49 -10.86
N ARG A 206 -10.28 -45.88 -9.68
CA ARG A 206 -9.87 -47.26 -9.41
C ARG A 206 -11.04 -48.25 -9.45
N LEU A 207 -12.21 -47.87 -8.93
CA LEU A 207 -13.37 -48.76 -8.83
C LEU A 207 -14.20 -48.79 -10.13
N TYR A 208 -14.41 -47.63 -10.75
CA TYR A 208 -15.37 -47.42 -11.84
C TYR A 208 -14.75 -46.95 -13.17
N GLY A 209 -13.44 -46.68 -13.20
CA GLY A 209 -12.70 -46.32 -14.40
C GLY A 209 -12.49 -47.48 -15.38
N ASP A 210 -11.81 -47.21 -16.48
CA ASP A 210 -11.63 -48.18 -17.58
C ASP A 210 -10.76 -49.36 -17.12
N GLY A 211 -11.39 -50.52 -16.89
CA GLY A 211 -10.75 -51.71 -16.31
C GLY A 211 -11.10 -52.01 -14.84
N GLY A 212 -11.92 -51.19 -14.18
CA GLY A 212 -12.41 -51.45 -12.82
C GLY A 212 -13.49 -52.55 -12.76
N GLU A 213 -13.58 -53.27 -11.65
CA GLU A 213 -14.55 -54.37 -11.43
C GLU A 213 -16.03 -53.91 -11.61
N CYS A 214 -16.27 -52.61 -11.46
CA CYS A 214 -17.57 -51.95 -11.47
C CYS A 214 -17.78 -51.02 -12.69
N ALA A 215 -16.95 -51.12 -13.73
CA ALA A 215 -16.94 -50.23 -14.90
C ALA A 215 -18.20 -50.32 -15.80
N ARG A 216 -19.11 -51.28 -15.57
CA ARG A 216 -20.30 -51.51 -16.40
C ARG A 216 -21.45 -50.54 -16.09
N LEU A 217 -22.22 -50.19 -17.13
CA LEU A 217 -23.37 -49.26 -17.07
C LEU A 217 -24.46 -49.66 -16.05
N HIS A 218 -24.59 -50.96 -15.76
CA HIS A 218 -25.58 -51.48 -14.82
C HIS A 218 -25.37 -50.99 -13.36
N GLN A 219 -24.18 -50.49 -13.04
CA GLN A 219 -23.83 -49.92 -11.73
C GLN A 219 -24.01 -48.40 -11.66
N ALA A 220 -24.82 -47.80 -12.54
CA ALA A 220 -25.08 -46.36 -12.51
C ALA A 220 -25.66 -45.89 -11.16
N GLU A 221 -26.57 -46.66 -10.55
CA GLU A 221 -27.16 -46.34 -9.24
C GLU A 221 -26.13 -46.43 -8.10
N THR A 222 -25.25 -47.43 -8.11
CA THR A 222 -24.18 -47.56 -7.11
C THR A 222 -23.11 -46.49 -7.27
N ARG A 223 -22.82 -46.04 -8.49
CA ARG A 223 -21.97 -44.86 -8.75
C ARG A 223 -22.58 -43.59 -8.16
N TYR A 224 -23.89 -43.38 -8.35
CA TYR A 224 -24.58 -42.22 -7.82
C TYR A 224 -24.56 -42.22 -6.28
N THR A 225 -24.86 -43.35 -5.65
CA THR A 225 -24.79 -43.51 -4.19
C THR A 225 -23.38 -43.30 -3.66
N TRP A 226 -22.36 -43.80 -4.35
CA TRP A 226 -20.95 -43.58 -3.99
C TRP A 226 -20.60 -42.09 -4.02
N PHE A 227 -20.96 -41.38 -5.11
CA PHE A 227 -20.73 -39.95 -5.22
C PHE A 227 -21.47 -39.15 -4.16
N TYR A 228 -22.71 -39.50 -3.86
CA TYR A 228 -23.50 -38.83 -2.83
C TYR A 228 -22.88 -39.01 -1.44
N ASN A 229 -22.43 -40.22 -1.10
CA ASN A 229 -21.76 -40.50 0.16
C ASN A 229 -20.41 -39.76 0.27
N LEU A 230 -19.63 -39.72 -0.82
CA LEU A 230 -18.40 -38.94 -0.88
C LEU A 230 -18.68 -37.46 -0.67
N LEU A 231 -19.65 -36.88 -1.37
CA LEU A 231 -20.01 -35.47 -1.25
C LEU A 231 -20.50 -35.13 0.15
N SER A 232 -21.32 -35.97 0.78
CA SER A 232 -21.77 -35.77 2.16
C SER A 232 -20.59 -35.82 3.15
N ALA A 233 -19.67 -36.79 2.98
CA ALA A 233 -18.50 -36.92 3.84
C ALA A 233 -17.50 -35.76 3.66
N ILE A 234 -17.35 -35.26 2.43
CA ILE A 234 -16.53 -34.09 2.11
C ILE A 234 -17.19 -32.82 2.66
N ASP A 235 -18.49 -32.62 2.48
CA ASP A 235 -19.21 -31.42 2.94
C ASP A 235 -19.13 -31.25 4.45
N ASP A 236 -19.41 -32.31 5.22
CA ASP A 236 -19.29 -32.28 6.68
C ASP A 236 -17.86 -31.93 7.15
N ARG A 237 -16.84 -32.39 6.43
CA ARG A 237 -15.42 -32.16 6.77
C ARG A 237 -14.87 -30.83 6.25
N LEU A 238 -15.32 -30.36 5.08
CA LEU A 238 -14.95 -29.05 4.53
C LEU A 238 -15.56 -27.93 5.38
N ASN A 239 -16.81 -28.09 5.83
CA ASN A 239 -17.43 -27.18 6.78
C ASN A 239 -16.65 -27.09 8.11
N ALA A 240 -15.94 -28.15 8.49
CA ALA A 240 -15.06 -28.16 9.67
C ALA A 240 -13.67 -27.53 9.42
N ILE A 241 -13.16 -27.57 8.18
CA ILE A 241 -11.83 -27.02 7.82
C ILE A 241 -11.90 -25.52 7.56
N SER A 242 -12.88 -25.02 6.79
CA SER A 242 -12.97 -23.60 6.43
C SER A 242 -14.22 -23.28 5.59
N GLN A 243 -14.96 -22.21 5.94
CA GLN A 243 -16.01 -21.65 5.07
C GLN A 243 -15.49 -21.24 3.68
N SER A 244 -14.20 -20.88 3.58
CA SER A 244 -13.59 -20.37 2.34
C SER A 244 -13.45 -21.44 1.25
N ILE A 245 -13.23 -22.72 1.58
CA ILE A 245 -13.13 -23.77 0.56
C ILE A 245 -14.49 -23.98 -0.13
N GLY A 246 -15.60 -23.87 0.62
CA GLY A 246 -16.95 -23.87 0.05
C GLY A 246 -17.16 -22.71 -0.93
N GLU A 247 -16.76 -21.50 -0.55
CA GLU A 247 -16.81 -20.32 -1.44
C GLU A 247 -15.95 -20.49 -2.71
N TRP A 248 -14.80 -21.16 -2.59
CA TRP A 248 -13.93 -21.45 -3.73
C TRP A 248 -14.57 -22.43 -4.73
N LEU A 249 -15.22 -23.48 -4.23
CA LEU A 249 -15.92 -24.48 -5.03
C LEU A 249 -17.17 -23.89 -5.71
N ASP A 250 -17.96 -23.09 -4.98
CA ASP A 250 -19.12 -22.38 -5.52
C ASP A 250 -18.72 -21.38 -6.61
N GLY A 251 -17.61 -20.66 -6.41
CA GLY A 251 -17.05 -19.73 -7.40
C GLY A 251 -16.53 -20.42 -8.67
N CYS A 252 -15.98 -21.65 -8.56
CA CYS A 252 -15.55 -22.46 -9.70
C CYS A 252 -16.74 -23.09 -10.45
N ALA A 253 -17.78 -23.52 -9.73
CA ALA A 253 -19.02 -24.01 -10.33
C ALA A 253 -19.72 -22.91 -11.15
N PHE A 254 -19.75 -21.67 -10.65
CA PHE A 254 -20.30 -20.54 -11.42
C PHE A 254 -19.47 -20.17 -12.64
N SER A 255 -18.13 -20.28 -12.56
CA SER A 255 -17.24 -19.93 -13.68
C SER A 255 -17.29 -20.96 -14.81
N SER A 256 -17.38 -22.26 -14.49
CA SER A 256 -17.42 -23.35 -15.46
C SER A 256 -18.77 -23.49 -16.20
N VAL A 257 -19.88 -23.04 -15.59
CA VAL A 257 -21.20 -22.95 -16.24
C VAL A 257 -21.25 -21.85 -17.30
N THR A 258 -20.47 -20.77 -17.15
CA THR A 258 -20.38 -19.69 -18.16
C THR A 258 -19.49 -20.01 -19.36
N GLU A 259 -18.50 -20.91 -19.24
CA GLU A 259 -17.60 -21.26 -20.36
C GLU A 259 -18.05 -22.48 -21.18
N ARG A 260 -18.89 -23.36 -20.64
CA ARG A 260 -19.51 -24.45 -21.42
C ARG A 260 -20.85 -23.99 -21.97
N GLY A 261 -20.79 -23.37 -23.16
CA GLY A 261 -21.96 -23.09 -23.98
C GLY A 261 -22.86 -24.31 -24.18
N PRO A 262 -24.15 -24.10 -24.52
CA PRO A 262 -25.16 -25.15 -24.52
C PRO A 262 -24.75 -26.31 -25.44
N ILE A 263 -24.64 -27.49 -24.84
CA ILE A 263 -24.49 -28.75 -25.57
C ILE A 263 -25.81 -28.95 -26.32
N TYR A 264 -25.82 -28.59 -27.60
CA TYR A 264 -26.90 -28.92 -28.52
C TYR A 264 -26.96 -30.45 -28.66
N LEU A 265 -27.90 -31.07 -27.95
CA LEU A 265 -28.39 -32.41 -28.21
C LEU A 265 -29.07 -32.42 -29.59
N HIS A 266 -28.32 -32.80 -30.63
CA HIS A 266 -28.89 -33.18 -31.90
C HIS A 266 -29.37 -34.64 -31.82
N ARG A 267 -30.71 -34.75 -31.78
CA ARG A 267 -31.61 -35.80 -32.26
C ARG A 267 -31.04 -37.16 -32.65
#